data_AF-A0A2V9FL55-F1
#
_entry.id   AF-A0A2V9FL55-F1
#
_cell.length_a   1.000
_cell.length_b   1.000
_cell.length_c   1.000
_cell.angle_alpha   90.00
_cell.angle_beta   90.00
_cell.angle_gamma   90.00
#
_symmetry.space_group_name_H-M   'P 1'
#
loop_
_entity.id
_entity.type
_entity.pdbx_description
1 polymer ?
#
loop_
_entity_poly.entity_id
_entity_poly.type
_entity_poly.pdbx_seq_one_letter_code
_entity_poly.pdbx_strand_id
1 'polypeptide(L)'
;ADPFLAAAGRPVVLIFVRTDCPISNRYAPLIQRISSEYGAKIGLWLVYPSRTASAEKIRQHERDYGYKLAALRDPQHALVTQAQVQITPEAAVFDANHHLLYHGRIDDLYQDFGRARPAATTHELDDAIQAALSGKTPPPSTPGVGCYIADLE
;
A
#
# COMPACT_ATOMS: atom_id res chain seq x y z
N ALA A 1 -11.81 -4.95 10.46
CA ALA A 1 -12.74 -3.98 9.87
C ALA A 1 -12.63 -4.11 8.37
N ASP A 2 -13.75 -4.07 7.66
CA ASP A 2 -13.74 -4.10 6.20
C ASP A 2 -13.38 -2.68 5.69
N PRO A 3 -12.24 -2.50 4.97
CA PRO A 3 -11.81 -1.20 4.50
C PRO A 3 -12.80 -0.58 3.49
N PHE A 4 -13.51 -1.40 2.73
CA PHE A 4 -14.46 -0.95 1.71
C PHE A 4 -15.75 -0.42 2.34
N LEU A 5 -16.26 -1.08 3.38
CA LEU A 5 -17.39 -0.57 4.15
C LEU A 5 -17.02 0.70 4.93
N ALA A 6 -15.82 0.77 5.50
CA ALA A 6 -15.35 1.92 6.26
C ALA A 6 -15.13 3.19 5.40
N ALA A 7 -14.90 3.01 4.10
CA ALA A 7 -14.74 4.09 3.13
C ALA A 7 -15.93 4.26 2.18
N ALA A 8 -17.12 3.72 2.50
CA ALA A 8 -18.25 3.70 1.57
C ALA A 8 -18.46 5.04 0.84
N GLY A 9 -18.46 5.00 -0.50
CA GLY A 9 -18.60 6.18 -1.36
C GLY A 9 -17.31 6.99 -1.57
N ARG A 10 -16.15 6.51 -1.12
CA ARG A 10 -14.84 7.13 -1.34
C ARG A 10 -13.83 6.10 -1.86
N PRO A 11 -12.79 6.53 -2.60
CA PRO A 11 -11.72 5.64 -2.99
C PRO A 11 -11.04 4.98 -1.79
N VAL A 12 -10.59 3.74 -1.97
CA VAL A 12 -9.86 2.95 -0.98
C VAL A 12 -8.44 2.73 -1.47
N VAL A 13 -7.46 2.94 -0.60
CA VAL A 13 -6.06 2.68 -0.88
C VAL A 13 -5.53 1.70 0.16
N LEU A 14 -4.97 0.61 -0.32
CA LEU A 14 -4.33 -0.41 0.48
C LEU A 14 -2.84 -0.41 0.17
N ILE A 15 -1.99 -0.33 1.19
CA ILE A 15 -0.54 -0.41 1.04
C ILE A 15 -0.05 -1.66 1.77
N PHE A 16 0.44 -2.63 1.01
CA PHE A 16 0.89 -3.92 1.51
C PHE A 16 2.35 -3.82 1.95
N VAL A 17 2.61 -4.12 3.22
CA VAL A 17 3.93 -3.99 3.85
C VAL A 17 4.26 -5.20 4.73
N ARG A 18 5.55 -5.45 4.95
CA ARG A 18 6.03 -6.48 5.89
C ARG A 18 6.97 -5.87 6.91
N THR A 19 6.83 -6.29 8.16
CA THR A 19 7.64 -5.78 9.29
C THR A 19 9.14 -6.08 9.16
N ASP A 20 9.49 -7.11 8.39
CA ASP A 20 10.86 -7.58 8.17
C ASP A 20 11.42 -7.20 6.78
N CYS A 21 10.71 -6.36 6.03
CA CYS A 21 11.16 -5.89 4.72
C CYS A 21 11.78 -4.48 4.83
N PRO A 22 13.11 -4.32 4.66
CA PRO A 22 13.75 -3.02 4.80
C PRO A 22 13.28 -2.01 3.74
N ILE A 23 12.86 -2.48 2.57
CA ILE A 23 12.30 -1.61 1.51
C ILE A 23 10.96 -1.05 1.97
N SER A 24 10.04 -1.89 2.46
CA SER A 24 8.73 -1.46 2.99
C SER A 24 8.90 -0.40 4.08
N ASN A 25 9.84 -0.65 4.99
CA ASN A 25 10.09 0.20 6.16
C ASN A 25 10.60 1.59 5.76
N ARG A 26 11.39 1.68 4.68
CA ARG A 26 11.90 2.97 4.16
C ARG A 26 10.83 3.83 3.49
N TYR A 27 9.69 3.24 3.11
CA TYR A 27 8.55 3.99 2.60
C TYR A 27 7.67 4.60 3.69
N ALA A 28 7.90 4.31 4.97
CA ALA A 28 7.05 4.80 6.06
C ALA A 28 6.83 6.33 6.05
N PRO A 29 7.85 7.19 5.84
CA PRO A 29 7.64 8.64 5.78
C PRO A 29 6.76 9.08 4.61
N LEU A 30 6.92 8.45 3.44
CA LEU A 30 6.12 8.76 2.25
C LEU A 30 4.66 8.33 2.46
N ILE A 31 4.43 7.13 2.97
CA ILE A 31 3.09 6.62 3.28
C ILE A 31 2.39 7.54 4.29
N GLN A 32 3.10 8.01 5.31
CA GLN A 32 2.57 8.94 6.30
C GLN A 32 2.22 10.30 5.67
N ARG A 33 3.04 10.80 4.74
CA ARG A 33 2.72 12.01 3.97
C ARG A 33 1.44 11.84 3.16
N ILE A 34 1.32 10.75 2.40
CA ILE A 34 0.11 10.41 1.62
C ILE A 34 -1.10 10.33 2.54
N SER A 35 -0.97 9.69 3.71
CA SER A 35 -2.03 9.62 4.70
C SER A 35 -2.46 10.99 5.21
N SER A 36 -1.51 11.89 5.45
CA SER A 36 -1.80 13.25 5.92
C SER A 36 -2.47 14.10 4.84
N GLU A 37 -2.10 13.90 3.58
CA GLU A 37 -2.57 14.68 2.44
C GLU A 37 -3.95 14.25 1.95
N TYR A 38 -4.19 12.94 1.92
CA TYR A 38 -5.41 12.36 1.34
C TYR A 38 -6.36 11.72 2.36
N GLY A 39 -5.96 11.48 3.61
CA GLY A 39 -6.74 10.69 4.57
C GLY A 39 -8.15 11.20 4.89
N ALA A 40 -8.46 12.47 4.61
CA ALA A 40 -9.83 13.00 4.69
C ALA A 40 -10.71 12.63 3.48
N LYS A 41 -10.09 12.42 2.32
CA LYS A 41 -10.73 12.21 1.01
C LYS A 41 -10.84 10.74 0.63
N ILE A 42 -9.89 9.91 1.08
CA ILE A 42 -9.83 8.47 0.81
C ILE A 42 -9.85 7.66 2.10
N GLY A 43 -10.22 6.38 2.00
CA GLY A 43 -9.86 5.42 3.03
C GLY A 43 -8.46 4.87 2.75
N LEU A 44 -7.53 4.98 3.71
CA LEU A 44 -6.16 4.50 3.56
C LEU A 44 -5.81 3.52 4.68
N TRP A 45 -5.31 2.34 4.31
CA TRP A 45 -4.89 1.29 5.24
C TRP A 45 -3.52 0.71 4.91
N LEU A 46 -2.74 0.45 5.95
CA LEU A 46 -1.64 -0.51 5.87
C LEU A 46 -2.19 -1.93 5.94
N VAL A 47 -1.70 -2.81 5.08
CA VAL A 47 -2.06 -4.23 5.09
C VAL A 47 -0.82 -5.06 5.32
N TYR A 48 -0.86 -5.93 6.32
CA TYR A 48 0.21 -6.87 6.63
C TYR A 48 -0.21 -8.27 6.16
N PRO A 49 0.27 -8.75 4.99
CA PRO A 49 -0.12 -10.04 4.42
C PRO A 49 0.63 -11.23 5.05
N SER A 50 1.54 -10.98 5.99
CA SER A 50 2.30 -12.05 6.63
C SER A 50 1.39 -12.93 7.50
N ARG A 51 1.32 -14.23 7.19
CA ARG A 51 0.57 -15.23 7.97
C ARG A 51 1.09 -15.37 9.40
N THR A 52 2.39 -15.16 9.60
CA THR A 52 3.09 -15.41 10.86
C THR A 52 3.32 -14.16 11.70
N ALA A 53 3.16 -12.96 11.14
CA ALA A 53 3.33 -11.72 11.90
C ALA A 53 2.25 -11.60 12.98
N SER A 54 2.68 -11.57 14.25
CA SER A 54 1.79 -11.36 15.38
C SER A 54 1.28 -9.91 15.42
N ALA A 55 0.09 -9.72 16.01
CA ALA A 55 -0.46 -8.37 16.19
C ALA A 55 0.45 -7.48 17.07
N GLU A 56 1.18 -8.08 18.01
CA GLU A 56 2.16 -7.36 18.83
C GLU A 56 3.34 -6.84 18.01
N LYS A 57 3.91 -7.69 17.14
CA LYS A 57 5.01 -7.31 16.25
C LYS A 57 4.59 -6.20 15.28
N ILE A 58 3.36 -6.25 14.78
CA ILE A 58 2.79 -5.22 13.91
C ILE A 58 2.64 -3.89 14.67
N ARG A 59 2.07 -3.90 15.88
CA ARG A 59 1.97 -2.69 16.71
C ARG A 59 3.34 -2.11 17.08
N GLN A 60 4.33 -2.97 17.31
CA GLN A 60 5.70 -2.51 17.56
C GLN A 60 6.26 -1.82 16.31
N HIS A 61 6.12 -2.45 15.15
CA HIS A 61 6.53 -1.88 13.87
C HIS A 61 5.85 -0.54 13.56
N GLU A 62 4.55 -0.42 13.85
CA GLU A 62 3.81 0.85 13.73
C GLU A 62 4.43 1.96 14.58
N ARG A 63 4.81 1.65 15.82
CA ARG A 63 5.48 2.62 16.71
C ARG A 63 6.87 2.96 16.22
N ASP A 64 7.67 1.97 15.84
CA ASP A 64 9.07 2.15 15.43
C ASP A 64 9.20 3.02 14.18
N TYR A 65 8.26 2.88 13.25
CA TYR A 65 8.22 3.65 12.00
C TYR A 65 7.23 4.82 12.03
N GLY A 66 6.61 5.08 13.19
CA GLY A 66 5.75 6.23 13.43
C GLY A 66 4.48 6.24 12.58
N TYR A 67 3.95 5.08 12.19
CA TYR A 67 2.70 4.96 11.45
C TYR A 67 1.51 5.42 12.30
N LYS A 68 0.66 6.26 11.73
CA LYS A 68 -0.53 6.85 12.39
C LYS A 68 -1.85 6.47 11.70
N LEU A 69 -1.76 5.87 10.53
CA LEU A 69 -2.90 5.33 9.79
C LEU A 69 -3.36 3.97 10.33
N ALA A 70 -4.58 3.59 9.99
CA ALA A 70 -5.12 2.30 10.35
C ALA A 70 -4.37 1.16 9.65
N ALA A 71 -4.23 0.04 10.35
CA ALA A 71 -3.59 -1.16 9.83
C ALA A 71 -4.50 -2.38 9.94
N LEU A 72 -4.35 -3.29 8.98
CA LEU A 72 -5.06 -4.54 8.87
C LEU A 72 -4.08 -5.69 8.76
N ARG A 73 -4.45 -6.83 9.35
CA ARG A 73 -3.78 -8.11 9.13
C ARG A 73 -4.55 -8.84 8.05
N ASP A 74 -3.83 -9.38 7.07
CA ASP A 74 -4.40 -10.22 6.01
C ASP A 74 -3.70 -11.59 5.93
N PRO A 75 -3.76 -12.42 6.99
CA PRO A 75 -3.08 -13.70 7.01
C PRO A 75 -3.76 -14.76 6.11
N GLN A 76 -4.99 -14.51 5.64
CA GLN A 76 -5.70 -15.36 4.68
C GLN A 76 -5.55 -14.89 3.23
N HIS A 77 -4.86 -13.76 2.98
CA HIS A 77 -4.65 -13.19 1.65
C HIS A 77 -5.92 -12.77 0.91
N ALA A 78 -7.00 -12.47 1.63
CA ALA A 78 -8.25 -12.04 1.01
C ALA A 78 -8.09 -10.67 0.32
N LEU A 79 -7.40 -9.73 0.99
CA LEU A 79 -7.12 -8.40 0.42
C LEU A 79 -6.03 -8.48 -0.64
N VAL A 80 -5.03 -9.34 -0.46
CA VAL A 80 -3.99 -9.63 -1.45
C VAL A 80 -4.62 -10.11 -2.77
N THR A 81 -5.50 -11.12 -2.73
CA THR A 81 -6.18 -11.64 -3.92
C THR A 81 -7.07 -10.57 -4.56
N GLN A 82 -7.84 -9.82 -3.77
CA GLN A 82 -8.71 -8.76 -4.29
C GLN A 82 -7.92 -7.61 -4.93
N ALA A 83 -6.76 -7.27 -4.37
CA ALA A 83 -5.89 -6.21 -4.86
C ALA A 83 -4.93 -6.65 -5.97
N GLN A 84 -4.86 -7.95 -6.27
CA GLN A 84 -3.96 -8.54 -7.27
C GLN A 84 -2.47 -8.22 -7.04
N VAL A 85 -2.10 -7.93 -5.79
CA VAL A 85 -0.71 -7.60 -5.44
C VAL A 85 0.13 -8.87 -5.29
N GLN A 86 1.41 -8.77 -5.64
CA GLN A 86 2.33 -9.90 -5.68
C GLN A 86 3.55 -9.75 -4.77
N ILE A 87 3.94 -8.52 -4.46
CA ILE A 87 5.16 -8.20 -3.73
C ILE A 87 4.91 -7.21 -2.59
N THR A 88 5.94 -6.97 -1.78
CA THR A 88 5.94 -5.95 -0.74
C THR A 88 7.22 -5.12 -0.77
N PRO A 89 7.13 -3.78 -0.78
CA PRO A 89 5.91 -3.00 -0.73
C PRO A 89 5.18 -2.92 -2.09
N GLU A 90 3.86 -2.95 -2.05
CA GLU A 90 2.98 -2.73 -3.22
C GLU A 90 1.71 -2.00 -2.77
N ALA A 91 1.18 -1.14 -3.62
CA ALA A 91 -0.03 -0.37 -3.35
C ALA A 91 -1.15 -0.79 -4.30
N ALA A 92 -2.38 -0.71 -3.82
CA ALA A 92 -3.58 -0.90 -4.61
C ALA A 92 -4.58 0.22 -4.34
N VAL A 93 -5.17 0.76 -5.40
CA VAL A 93 -6.15 1.85 -5.37
C VAL A 93 -7.44 1.35 -5.99
N PHE A 94 -8.54 1.53 -5.25
CA PHE A 94 -9.89 1.19 -5.67
C PHE A 94 -10.74 2.45 -5.78
N ASP A 95 -11.68 2.46 -6.72
CA ASP A 95 -12.66 3.53 -6.85
C ASP A 95 -13.72 3.47 -5.72
N ALA A 96 -14.65 4.43 -5.72
CA ALA A 96 -15.75 4.48 -4.76
C ALA A 96 -16.76 3.32 -4.88
N ASN A 97 -16.71 2.55 -5.97
CA ASN A 97 -17.50 1.34 -6.21
C ASN A 97 -16.70 0.05 -5.94
N HIS A 98 -15.50 0.18 -5.37
CA HIS A 98 -14.58 -0.91 -5.02
C HIS A 98 -13.99 -1.65 -6.24
N HIS A 99 -13.97 -1.02 -7.42
CA HIS A 99 -13.22 -1.54 -8.57
C HIS A 99 -11.74 -1.20 -8.44
N LEU A 100 -10.87 -2.19 -8.70
CA LEU A 100 -9.44 -2.00 -8.72
C LEU A 100 -9.05 -1.10 -9.90
N LEU A 101 -8.52 0.09 -9.61
CA LEU A 101 -8.04 1.06 -10.60
C LEU A 101 -6.55 0.92 -10.84
N TYR A 102 -5.79 0.64 -9.78
CA TYR A 102 -4.34 0.54 -9.85
C TYR A 102 -3.85 -0.50 -8.85
N HIS A 103 -2.85 -1.28 -9.25
CA HIS A 103 -1.98 -2.01 -8.33
C HIS A 103 -0.54 -1.89 -8.85
N GLY A 104 0.44 -1.83 -7.95
CA GLY A 104 1.85 -1.75 -8.34
C GLY A 104 2.71 -0.97 -7.35
N ARG A 105 3.84 -0.50 -7.83
CA ARG A 105 4.83 0.22 -7.02
C ARG A 105 4.28 1.53 -6.45
N ILE A 106 4.89 2.00 -5.37
CA ILE A 106 4.56 3.31 -4.79
C ILE A 106 5.16 4.44 -5.63
N ASP A 107 6.43 4.31 -5.96
CA ASP A 107 7.24 5.21 -6.78
C ASP A 107 8.43 4.45 -7.40
N ASP A 108 9.32 5.15 -8.12
CA ASP A 108 10.55 4.59 -8.70
C ASP A 108 11.81 4.76 -7.82
N LEU A 109 11.66 5.01 -6.52
CA LEU A 109 12.79 5.20 -5.60
C LEU A 109 13.74 3.99 -5.63
N TYR A 110 13.20 2.78 -5.61
CA TYR A 110 13.99 1.55 -5.72
C TYR A 110 14.05 1.07 -7.17
N GLN A 111 15.26 0.97 -7.70
CA GLN A 111 15.51 0.38 -9.02
C GLN A 111 15.73 -1.12 -8.93
N ASP A 112 16.33 -1.59 -7.82
CA ASP A 112 16.59 -2.99 -7.52
C ASP A 112 16.81 -3.18 -6.01
N PHE A 113 16.86 -4.43 -5.53
CA PHE A 113 17.21 -4.76 -4.17
C PHE A 113 18.55 -4.14 -3.78
N GLY A 114 18.55 -3.31 -2.73
CA GLY A 114 19.74 -2.60 -2.28
C GLY A 114 20.16 -1.41 -3.15
N ARG A 115 19.46 -1.13 -4.26
CA ARG A 115 19.74 0.00 -5.17
C ARG A 115 18.59 1.00 -5.18
N ALA A 116 18.72 2.02 -4.33
CA ALA A 116 17.82 3.17 -4.31
C ALA A 116 18.40 4.35 -5.09
N ARG A 117 17.53 5.15 -5.71
CA ARG A 117 17.86 6.49 -6.22
C ARG A 117 18.08 7.45 -5.04
N PRO A 118 18.78 8.58 -5.27
CA PRO A 118 18.82 9.68 -4.30
C PRO A 118 17.43 10.25 -4.00
N ALA A 119 16.55 10.27 -5.01
CA ALA A 119 15.15 10.69 -4.91
C ALA A 119 14.32 9.94 -5.96
N ALA A 120 13.03 9.73 -5.67
CA ALA A 120 12.06 9.29 -6.66
C ALA A 120 11.85 10.38 -7.72
N THR A 121 11.65 9.96 -8.97
CA THR A 121 11.37 10.81 -10.12
C THR A 121 9.95 10.63 -10.66
N THR A 122 9.28 9.53 -10.32
CA THR A 122 7.87 9.27 -10.61
C THR A 122 7.12 8.91 -9.33
N HIS A 123 5.79 9.08 -9.32
CA HIS A 123 4.96 8.92 -8.12
C HIS A 123 3.66 8.19 -8.45
N GLU A 124 3.74 6.94 -8.92
CA GLU A 124 2.59 6.22 -9.46
C GLU A 124 1.41 6.11 -8.47
N LEU A 125 1.69 5.91 -7.18
CA LEU A 125 0.63 5.85 -6.17
C LEU A 125 -0.08 7.21 -6.02
N ASP A 126 0.66 8.32 -6.03
CA ASP A 126 0.06 9.65 -5.92
C ASP A 126 -0.83 9.94 -7.13
N ASP A 127 -0.32 9.66 -8.34
CA ASP A 127 -1.05 9.82 -9.59
C ASP A 127 -2.33 8.95 -9.62
N ALA A 128 -2.26 7.71 -9.14
CA ALA A 128 -3.40 6.80 -9.05
C ALA A 128 -4.46 7.29 -8.05
N ILE A 129 -4.04 7.84 -6.90
CA ILE A 129 -4.96 8.43 -5.91
C ILE A 129 -5.68 9.65 -6.51
N GLN A 130 -4.94 10.55 -7.17
CA GLN A 130 -5.52 11.71 -7.83
C GLN A 130 -6.49 11.31 -8.94
N ALA A 131 -6.16 10.28 -9.73
CA ALA A 131 -7.03 9.75 -10.76
C ALA A 131 -8.34 9.20 -10.15
N ALA A 132 -8.25 8.42 -9.07
CA ALA A 132 -9.42 7.88 -8.38
C ALA A 132 -10.32 8.97 -7.79
N LEU A 133 -9.73 10.04 -7.23
CA LEU A 133 -10.47 11.18 -6.68
C LEU A 133 -11.12 12.05 -7.75
N SER A 134 -10.54 12.12 -8.95
CA SER A 134 -11.03 12.97 -10.05
C SER A 134 -11.81 12.23 -11.13
N GLY A 135 -11.97 10.91 -11.00
CA GLY A 135 -12.62 10.08 -12.01
C GLY A 135 -11.85 10.00 -13.34
N LYS A 136 -10.54 10.19 -13.31
CA LYS A 136 -9.65 10.11 -14.48
C LYS A 136 -9.05 8.71 -14.62
N THR A 137 -8.46 8.43 -15.78
CA THR A 137 -7.72 7.20 -16.02
C THR A 137 -6.47 7.15 -15.13
N PRO A 138 -6.27 6.09 -14.33
CA PRO A 138 -5.06 5.90 -13.53
C PRO A 138 -3.84 5.62 -14.42
N PRO A 139 -2.61 5.78 -13.89
CA PRO A 139 -1.41 5.34 -14.58
C PRO A 139 -1.44 3.82 -14.81
N PRO A 140 -0.70 3.31 -15.81
CA PRO A 140 -0.56 1.87 -15.99
C PRO A 140 0.10 1.23 -14.76
N SER A 141 -0.35 0.01 -14.42
CA SER A 141 0.30 -0.80 -13.39
C SER A 141 1.78 -0.97 -13.71
N THR A 142 2.62 -0.72 -12.71
CA THR A 142 4.08 -0.86 -12.84
C THR A 142 4.59 -1.73 -11.70
N PRO A 143 5.31 -2.82 -11.98
CA PRO A 143 5.82 -3.69 -10.94
C PRO A 143 6.83 -2.94 -10.07
N GLY A 144 6.75 -3.18 -8.76
CA GLY A 144 7.71 -2.63 -7.79
C GLY A 144 8.92 -3.53 -7.58
N VAL A 145 9.81 -3.05 -6.71
CA VAL A 145 10.93 -3.83 -6.20
C VAL A 145 10.61 -4.21 -4.77
N GLY A 146 10.51 -5.51 -4.51
CA GLY A 146 10.04 -5.98 -3.21
C GLY A 146 10.10 -7.48 -3.05
N CYS A 147 9.96 -7.93 -1.81
CA CYS A 147 9.88 -9.35 -1.50
C CYS A 147 8.51 -9.88 -1.92
N TYR A 148 8.47 -11.02 -2.60
CA TYR A 148 7.22 -11.70 -2.90
C TYR A 148 6.41 -11.99 -1.63
N ILE A 149 5.10 -11.82 -1.74
CA ILE A 149 4.17 -12.31 -0.74
C ILE A 149 4.15 -13.83 -0.92
N ALA A 150 4.90 -14.54 -0.07
CA ALA A 150 4.94 -15.99 -0.09
C ALA A 150 3.52 -16.56 0.04
N ASP A 151 3.22 -17.60 -0.75
CA ASP A 151 1.93 -18.30 -0.88
C ASP A 151 0.87 -17.63 -1.79
N LEU A 152 1.26 -17.07 -2.93
CA LEU A 152 0.31 -16.80 -4.04
C LEU A 152 0.04 -18.04 -4.92
N GLU A 153 0.52 -19.21 -4.49
CA GLU A 153 0.20 -20.53 -5.04
C GLU A 153 -0.68 -21.31 -4.06
#